data_AF-B7JWL7-F1
#
_entry.id   AF-B7JWL7-F1
#
_cell.length_a   1.000
_cell.length_b   1.000
_cell.length_c   1.000
_cell.angle_alpha   90.00
_cell.angle_beta   90.00
_cell.angle_gamma   90.00
#
_symmetry.space_group_name_H-M   'P 1'
#
loop_
_entity.id
_entity.type
_entity.pdbx_description
1 polymer ?
#
loop_
_entity_poly.entity_id
_entity_poly.type
_entity_poly.pdbx_seq_one_letter_code
_entity_poly.pdbx_strand_id
1 'polypeptide(L)'
;MPQGKVKSFITIAIIALLGVIIISQFLEGILSLLVFLGIPLGIWLTVSYNKLQGMSQRIKEAHSNIMVSMKKRVDLANKLIDITSSYGDHEKLTHITIAQQESVQSAMDTSQQVDGALNRIISLARAYPELQANQTYQMLMQQLENIEVDLQLKREFYNASVREYNIGCTSIPIVFIAGQLGFKTAPYFDIDNADTLENLKDFQTDDGKVLTTLFSQLGQKVVDSSKNMSTQFNQSMLNSSDRSSNDPNH
;
A
#
# COMPACT_ATOMS: atom_id res chain seq x y z
N MET A 1 -55.21 31.61 51.11
CA MET A 1 -54.12 31.88 50.14
C MET A 1 -53.20 30.67 50.05
N PRO A 2 -53.39 29.75 49.08
CA PRO A 2 -52.22 29.16 48.41
C PRO A 2 -52.41 28.73 46.94
N GLN A 3 -53.63 28.76 46.40
CA GLN A 3 -53.99 28.12 45.11
C GLN A 3 -53.22 28.68 43.89
N GLY A 4 -52.85 29.96 43.89
CA GLY A 4 -52.13 30.59 42.77
C GLY A 4 -50.67 30.13 42.63
N LYS A 5 -49.97 29.90 43.75
CA LYS A 5 -48.58 29.43 43.73
C LYS A 5 -48.50 27.98 43.22
N VAL A 6 -49.42 27.12 43.65
CA VAL A 6 -49.47 25.70 43.26
C VAL A 6 -49.67 25.54 41.75
N LYS A 7 -50.58 26.32 41.13
CA LYS A 7 -50.79 26.29 39.67
C LYS A 7 -49.53 26.71 38.89
N SER A 8 -48.83 27.75 39.35
CA SER A 8 -47.58 28.21 38.73
C SER A 8 -46.48 27.15 38.80
N PHE A 9 -46.35 26.44 39.93
CA PHE A 9 -45.37 25.37 40.07
C PHE A 9 -45.67 24.19 39.14
N ILE A 10 -46.94 23.81 38.99
CA ILE A 10 -47.36 22.73 38.08
C ILE A 10 -47.03 23.09 36.62
N THR A 11 -47.31 24.32 36.18
CA THR A 11 -47.01 24.74 34.80
C THR A 11 -45.51 24.72 34.51
N ILE A 12 -44.68 25.18 35.46
CA ILE A 12 -43.21 25.14 35.32
C ILE A 12 -42.71 23.69 35.25
N ALA A 13 -43.24 22.80 36.09
CA ALA A 13 -42.87 21.38 36.09
C ALA A 13 -43.23 20.68 34.77
N ILE A 14 -44.40 20.98 34.19
CA ILE A 14 -44.82 20.44 32.89
C ILE A 14 -43.90 20.93 31.76
N ILE A 15 -43.57 22.21 31.73
CA ILE A 15 -42.66 22.78 30.71
C ILE A 15 -41.27 22.14 30.81
N ALA A 16 -40.75 21.98 32.02
CA ALA A 16 -39.47 21.32 32.25
C ALA A 16 -39.48 19.86 31.76
N LEU A 17 -40.56 19.12 32.04
CA LEU A 17 -40.71 17.72 31.63
C LEU A 17 -40.82 17.59 30.09
N LEU A 18 -41.59 18.47 29.44
CA LEU A 18 -41.66 18.53 27.98
C LEU A 18 -40.29 18.88 27.36
N GLY A 19 -39.54 19.80 27.97
CA GLY A 19 -38.18 20.13 27.54
C GLY A 19 -37.24 18.93 27.58
N VAL A 20 -37.28 18.13 28.65
CA VAL A 20 -36.48 16.90 28.77
C VAL A 20 -36.84 15.89 27.67
N ILE A 21 -38.14 15.70 27.38
CA ILE A 21 -38.59 14.78 26.32
C ILE A 21 -38.13 15.23 24.93
N ILE A 22 -38.20 16.54 24.64
CA ILE A 22 -37.74 17.08 23.35
C ILE A 22 -36.23 16.88 23.20
N ILE A 23 -35.45 17.14 24.26
CA ILE A 23 -33.99 16.94 24.24
C ILE A 23 -33.65 15.46 24.04
N SER A 24 -34.34 14.53 24.71
CA SER A 24 -34.08 13.09 24.56
C SER A 24 -34.40 12.60 23.14
N GLN A 25 -35.52 13.02 22.55
CA GLN A 25 -35.86 12.68 21.17
C GLN A 25 -34.85 13.24 20.16
N PHE A 26 -34.36 14.46 20.39
CA PHE A 26 -33.33 15.04 19.55
C PHE A 26 -32.00 14.26 19.63
N LEU A 27 -31.61 13.82 20.83
CA LEU A 27 -30.40 13.03 21.05
C LEU A 27 -30.48 11.65 20.38
N GLU A 28 -31.63 10.97 20.48
CA GLU A 28 -31.89 9.70 19.77
C GLU A 28 -31.79 9.87 18.25
N GLY A 29 -32.31 10.99 17.72
CA GLY A 29 -32.21 11.33 16.30
C GLY A 29 -30.77 11.51 15.83
N ILE A 30 -29.93 12.21 16.60
CA ILE A 30 -28.50 12.37 16.29
C ILE A 30 -27.78 11.02 16.32
N LEU A 31 -28.03 10.18 17.33
CA LEU A 31 -27.40 8.88 17.45
C LEU A 31 -27.80 7.96 16.28
N SER A 32 -29.08 7.94 15.91
CA SER A 32 -29.57 7.19 14.75
C SER A 32 -28.91 7.67 13.45
N LEU A 33 -28.80 8.99 13.26
CA LEU A 33 -28.12 9.58 12.10
C LEU A 33 -26.65 9.18 12.02
N LEU A 34 -25.92 9.22 13.15
CA LEU A 34 -24.51 8.82 13.22
C LEU A 34 -24.33 7.35 12.86
N VAL A 35 -25.20 6.47 13.35
CA VAL A 35 -25.17 5.03 13.03
C VAL A 35 -25.51 4.80 11.56
N PHE A 36 -26.54 5.49 11.05
CA PHE A 36 -27.00 5.39 9.66
C PHE A 36 -25.93 5.84 8.67
N LEU A 37 -25.13 6.86 9.01
CA LEU A 37 -24.02 7.34 8.17
C LEU A 37 -22.72 6.55 8.39
N GLY A 38 -22.45 6.15 9.64
CA GLY A 38 -21.19 5.54 10.04
C GLY A 38 -21.02 4.08 9.59
N ILE A 39 -22.07 3.27 9.67
CA ILE A 39 -22.04 1.87 9.23
C ILE A 39 -21.71 1.74 7.73
N PRO A 40 -22.44 2.37 6.79
CA PRO A 40 -22.14 2.24 5.38
C PRO A 40 -20.75 2.80 5.03
N LEU A 41 -20.31 3.88 5.70
CA LEU A 41 -18.96 4.41 5.53
C LEU A 41 -17.88 3.40 5.97
N GLY A 42 -18.07 2.72 7.10
CA GLY A 42 -17.15 1.69 7.60
C GLY A 42 -17.07 0.45 6.70
N ILE A 43 -18.22 -0.02 6.19
CA ILE A 43 -18.28 -1.12 5.21
C ILE A 43 -17.54 -0.71 3.93
N TRP A 44 -17.83 0.49 3.42
CA TRP A 44 -17.21 1.03 2.22
C TRP A 44 -15.69 1.15 2.36
N LEU A 45 -15.20 1.63 3.51
CA LEU A 45 -13.78 1.74 3.83
C LEU A 45 -13.09 0.37 3.78
N THR A 46 -13.72 -0.64 4.39
CA THR A 46 -13.19 -2.01 4.46
C THR A 46 -13.10 -2.66 3.08
N VAL A 47 -14.14 -2.53 2.26
CA VAL A 47 -14.15 -3.03 0.88
C VAL A 47 -13.08 -2.35 0.03
N SER A 48 -12.96 -1.03 0.15
CA SER A 48 -11.99 -0.23 -0.60
C SER A 48 -10.55 -0.56 -0.21
N TYR A 49 -10.28 -0.73 1.09
CA TYR A 49 -8.97 -1.15 1.60
C TYR A 49 -8.56 -2.51 1.04
N ASN A 50 -9.43 -3.52 1.14
CA ASN A 50 -9.16 -4.87 0.63
C ASN A 50 -8.94 -4.87 -0.88
N LYS A 51 -9.68 -4.04 -1.62
CA LYS A 51 -9.51 -3.89 -3.08
C LYS A 51 -8.13 -3.32 -3.42
N LEU A 52 -7.72 -2.23 -2.76
CA LEU A 52 -6.40 -1.61 -2.96
C LEU A 52 -5.27 -2.56 -2.56
N GLN A 53 -5.44 -3.30 -1.47
CA GLN A 53 -4.48 -4.32 -1.04
C GLN A 53 -4.34 -5.43 -2.08
N GLY A 54 -5.45 -5.91 -2.64
CA GLY A 54 -5.44 -6.91 -3.71
C GLY A 54 -4.74 -6.40 -4.97
N MET A 55 -4.98 -5.14 -5.36
CA MET A 55 -4.29 -4.50 -6.48
C MET A 55 -2.80 -4.33 -6.22
N SER A 56 -2.41 -3.93 -5.02
CA SER A 56 -0.99 -3.84 -4.64
C SER A 56 -0.28 -5.20 -4.71
N GLN A 57 -0.93 -6.26 -4.23
CA GLN A 57 -0.37 -7.61 -4.31
C GLN A 57 -0.16 -8.06 -5.77
N ARG A 58 -1.07 -7.70 -6.68
CA ARG A 58 -0.89 -7.98 -8.13
C ARG A 58 0.32 -7.27 -8.71
N ILE A 59 0.60 -6.03 -8.28
CA ILE A 59 1.82 -5.30 -8.69
C ILE A 59 3.07 -6.03 -8.18
N LYS A 60 3.07 -6.46 -6.91
CA LYS A 60 4.18 -7.22 -6.31
C LYS A 60 4.43 -8.53 -7.06
N GLU A 61 3.36 -9.25 -7.41
CA GLU A 61 3.42 -10.49 -8.20
C GLU A 61 3.97 -10.23 -9.62
N ALA A 62 3.44 -9.24 -10.33
CA ALA A 62 3.91 -8.85 -11.65
C ALA A 62 5.40 -8.47 -11.65
N HIS A 63 5.84 -7.71 -10.64
CA HIS A 63 7.25 -7.36 -10.44
C HIS A 63 8.13 -8.60 -10.26
N SER A 64 7.73 -9.54 -9.39
CA SER A 64 8.46 -10.80 -9.18
C SER A 64 8.58 -11.60 -10.48
N ASN A 65 7.50 -11.68 -11.27
CA ASN A 65 7.49 -12.39 -12.54
C ASN A 65 8.46 -11.77 -13.57
N ILE A 66 8.61 -10.45 -13.59
CA ILE A 66 9.63 -9.74 -14.40
C ILE A 66 11.03 -10.15 -13.94
N MET A 67 11.31 -10.12 -12.64
CA MET A 67 12.63 -10.48 -12.09
C MET A 67 13.03 -11.92 -12.43
N VAL A 68 12.08 -12.86 -12.38
CA VAL A 68 12.32 -14.25 -12.80
C VAL A 68 12.70 -14.33 -14.27
N SER A 69 12.02 -13.60 -15.17
CA SER A 69 12.36 -13.60 -16.60
C SER A 69 13.71 -12.93 -16.87
N MET A 70 14.03 -11.83 -16.18
CA MET A 70 15.37 -11.21 -16.22
C MET A 70 16.46 -12.20 -15.83
N LYS A 71 16.25 -12.98 -14.76
CA LYS A 71 17.21 -13.99 -14.32
C LYS A 71 17.45 -15.05 -15.38
N LYS A 72 16.37 -15.59 -15.96
CA LYS A 72 16.46 -16.56 -17.07
C LYS A 72 17.21 -15.98 -18.26
N ARG A 73 16.94 -14.72 -18.62
CA ARG A 73 17.62 -14.00 -19.71
C ARG A 73 19.12 -13.90 -19.49
N VAL A 74 19.55 -13.53 -18.28
CA VAL A 74 20.98 -13.49 -17.92
C VAL A 74 21.61 -14.87 -17.92
N ASP A 75 20.93 -15.87 -17.39
CA ASP A 75 21.41 -17.25 -17.42
C ASP A 75 21.60 -17.77 -18.86
N LEU A 76 20.68 -17.45 -19.77
CA LEU A 76 20.80 -17.78 -21.19
C LEU A 76 21.95 -17.01 -21.85
N ALA A 77 22.10 -15.72 -21.57
CA ALA A 77 23.21 -14.92 -22.06
C ALA A 77 24.56 -15.48 -21.61
N ASN A 78 24.68 -15.89 -20.34
CA ASN A 78 25.88 -16.53 -19.81
C ASN A 78 26.19 -17.87 -20.49
N LYS A 79 25.19 -18.70 -20.77
CA LYS A 79 25.39 -19.94 -21.55
C LYS A 79 25.82 -19.66 -22.98
N LEU A 80 25.31 -18.59 -23.60
CA LEU A 80 25.74 -18.15 -24.93
C LEU A 80 27.19 -17.65 -24.91
N ILE A 81 27.60 -16.95 -23.85
CA ILE A 81 28.99 -16.56 -23.60
C ILE A 81 29.89 -17.79 -23.54
N ASP A 82 29.51 -18.81 -22.76
CA ASP A 82 30.30 -20.05 -22.61
C ASP A 82 30.55 -20.73 -23.96
N ILE A 83 29.50 -20.91 -24.77
CA ILE A 83 29.63 -21.57 -26.07
C ILE A 83 30.48 -20.71 -27.01
N THR A 84 30.23 -19.41 -27.07
CA THR A 84 30.95 -18.49 -27.96
C THR A 84 32.44 -18.39 -27.60
N SER A 85 32.76 -18.48 -26.29
CA SER A 85 34.15 -18.41 -25.80
C SER A 85 35.04 -19.55 -26.32
N SER A 86 34.44 -20.67 -26.76
CA SER A 86 35.17 -21.79 -27.35
C SER A 86 35.56 -21.59 -28.82
N TYR A 87 35.00 -20.58 -29.51
CA TYR A 87 35.20 -20.34 -30.94
C TYR A 87 36.07 -19.11 -31.26
N GLY A 88 36.43 -18.29 -30.26
CA GLY A 88 37.16 -17.03 -30.47
C GLY A 88 38.39 -16.90 -29.60
N ASP A 89 39.49 -16.43 -30.19
CA ASP A 89 40.69 -16.04 -29.48
C ASP A 89 40.53 -14.61 -28.90
N HIS A 90 40.42 -14.51 -27.57
CA HIS A 90 40.92 -13.38 -26.75
C HIS A 90 40.06 -12.14 -26.41
N GLU A 91 38.79 -12.00 -26.79
CA GLU A 91 37.89 -11.11 -26.04
C GLU A 91 37.08 -11.91 -25.02
N LYS A 92 37.54 -11.93 -23.75
CA LYS A 92 36.80 -12.53 -22.64
C LYS A 92 35.46 -11.81 -22.47
N LEU A 93 34.43 -12.33 -23.12
CA LEU A 93 33.05 -12.06 -22.74
C LEU A 93 32.92 -12.40 -21.25
N THR A 94 32.65 -11.38 -20.45
CA THR A 94 32.58 -11.53 -19.00
C THR A 94 31.16 -11.96 -18.64
N HIS A 95 31.05 -12.96 -17.75
CA HIS A 95 29.75 -13.36 -17.24
C HIS A 95 29.02 -12.18 -16.59
N ILE A 96 27.75 -12.07 -16.91
CA ILE A 96 26.87 -11.05 -16.36
C ILE A 96 26.28 -11.61 -15.07
N THR A 97 26.41 -10.84 -14.00
CA THR A 97 25.81 -11.18 -12.71
C THR A 97 24.67 -10.22 -12.44
N ILE A 98 23.50 -10.75 -12.13
CA ILE A 98 22.42 -9.93 -11.56
C ILE A 98 22.81 -9.63 -10.12
N ALA A 99 22.98 -8.34 -9.81
CA ALA A 99 23.11 -7.90 -8.43
C ALA A 99 21.88 -8.38 -7.65
N GLN A 100 22.13 -9.05 -6.52
CA GLN A 100 21.11 -9.68 -5.67
C GLN A 100 20.09 -8.67 -5.09
N GLN A 101 20.34 -7.37 -5.23
CA GLN A 101 19.42 -6.31 -4.83
C GLN A 101 18.34 -6.11 -5.90
N GLU A 102 17.18 -6.69 -5.59
CA GLU A 102 15.87 -6.75 -6.27
C GLU A 102 15.23 -5.38 -6.65
N SER A 103 16.03 -4.41 -7.08
CA SER A 103 15.52 -3.13 -7.57
C SER A 103 15.39 -3.16 -9.09
N VAL A 104 14.34 -2.51 -9.60
CA VAL A 104 14.11 -2.40 -11.04
C VAL A 104 15.28 -1.71 -11.76
N GLN A 105 15.95 -0.75 -11.10
CA GLN A 105 17.16 -0.13 -11.64
C GLN A 105 18.28 -1.16 -11.86
N SER A 106 18.56 -2.00 -10.87
CA SER A 106 19.55 -3.09 -11.01
C SER A 106 19.18 -4.02 -12.18
N ALA A 107 17.89 -4.29 -12.37
CA ALA A 107 17.40 -5.12 -13.45
C ALA A 107 17.59 -4.47 -14.83
N MET A 108 17.51 -3.15 -14.92
CA MET A 108 17.76 -2.39 -16.15
C MET A 108 19.24 -2.28 -16.50
N ASP A 109 20.10 -2.00 -15.53
CA ASP A 109 21.55 -1.97 -15.75
C ASP A 109 22.04 -3.35 -16.21
N THR A 110 21.51 -4.42 -15.60
CA THR A 110 21.75 -5.79 -16.03
C THR A 110 21.23 -6.03 -17.45
N SER A 111 20.06 -5.47 -17.79
CA SER A 111 19.48 -5.60 -19.13
C SER A 111 20.41 -5.04 -20.20
N GLN A 112 20.96 -3.85 -19.96
CA GLN A 112 21.91 -3.19 -20.87
C GLN A 112 23.22 -3.99 -21.03
N GLN A 113 23.70 -4.60 -19.94
CA GLN A 113 24.88 -5.48 -20.00
C GLN A 113 24.62 -6.70 -20.88
N VAL A 114 23.42 -7.31 -20.76
CA VAL A 114 23.01 -8.43 -21.62
C VAL A 114 22.96 -8.01 -23.07
N ASP A 115 22.34 -6.87 -23.39
CA ASP A 115 22.27 -6.34 -24.76
C ASP A 115 23.67 -6.13 -25.35
N GLY A 116 24.59 -5.56 -24.55
CA GLY A 116 25.98 -5.37 -24.95
C GLY A 116 26.71 -6.69 -25.25
N ALA A 117 26.54 -7.71 -24.39
CA ALA A 117 27.15 -9.02 -24.59
C ALA A 117 26.57 -9.75 -25.81
N LEU A 118 25.26 -9.70 -26.02
CA LEU A 118 24.59 -10.31 -27.16
C LEU A 118 25.03 -9.69 -28.49
N ASN A 119 25.18 -8.37 -28.55
CA ASN A 119 25.69 -7.69 -29.74
C ASN A 119 27.10 -8.17 -30.12
N ARG A 120 27.96 -8.42 -29.12
CA ARG A 120 29.28 -9.01 -29.34
C ARG A 120 29.17 -10.45 -29.83
N ILE A 121 28.35 -11.28 -29.18
CA ILE A 121 28.12 -12.67 -29.57
C ILE A 121 27.63 -12.76 -31.03
N ILE A 122 26.65 -11.94 -31.42
CA ILE A 122 26.14 -11.88 -32.80
C ILE A 122 27.24 -11.48 -33.78
N SER A 123 28.12 -10.57 -33.39
CA SER A 123 29.26 -10.15 -34.21
C SER A 123 30.27 -11.29 -34.40
N LEU A 124 30.57 -12.04 -33.33
CA LEU A 124 31.41 -13.24 -33.43
C LEU A 124 30.76 -14.33 -34.30
N ALA A 125 29.46 -14.59 -34.13
CA ALA A 125 28.75 -15.58 -34.94
C ALA A 125 28.77 -15.26 -36.45
N ARG A 126 28.86 -13.98 -36.84
CA ARG A 126 29.06 -13.58 -38.24
C ARG A 126 30.49 -13.84 -38.74
N ALA A 127 31.49 -13.74 -37.86
CA ALA A 127 32.89 -14.01 -38.19
C ALA A 127 33.20 -15.52 -38.24
N TYR A 128 32.45 -16.33 -37.49
CA TYR A 128 32.64 -17.77 -37.33
C TYR A 128 31.38 -18.56 -37.73
N PRO A 129 31.21 -18.92 -39.02
CA PRO A 129 30.04 -19.62 -39.53
C PRO A 129 29.73 -20.95 -38.82
N GLU A 130 30.75 -21.62 -38.29
CA GLU A 130 30.62 -22.85 -37.50
C GLU A 130 29.89 -22.63 -36.16
N LEU A 131 30.05 -21.46 -35.53
CA LEU A 131 29.29 -21.08 -34.34
C LEU A 131 27.84 -20.80 -34.71
N GLN A 132 27.61 -20.10 -35.84
CA GLN A 132 26.26 -19.84 -36.32
C GLN A 132 25.50 -21.13 -36.67
N ALA A 133 26.21 -22.14 -37.18
CA ALA A 133 25.66 -23.47 -37.48
C ALA A 133 25.52 -24.37 -36.25
N ASN A 134 26.07 -23.98 -35.09
CA ASN A 134 25.97 -24.76 -33.86
C ASN A 134 24.50 -24.82 -33.39
N GLN A 135 23.95 -26.04 -33.28
CA GLN A 135 22.55 -26.25 -32.91
C GLN A 135 22.23 -25.73 -31.50
N THR A 136 23.16 -25.84 -30.55
CA THR A 136 22.99 -25.33 -29.18
C THR A 136 22.95 -23.81 -29.17
N TYR A 137 23.80 -23.14 -29.96
CA TYR A 137 23.76 -21.68 -30.14
C TYR A 137 22.40 -21.22 -30.68
N GLN A 138 21.93 -21.83 -31.78
CA GLN A 138 20.64 -21.49 -32.39
C GLN A 138 19.48 -21.70 -31.41
N MET A 139 19.48 -22.81 -30.69
CA MET A 139 18.46 -23.12 -29.68
C MET A 139 18.44 -22.09 -28.55
N LEU A 140 19.61 -21.69 -28.02
CA LEU A 140 19.70 -20.69 -26.96
C LEU A 140 19.28 -19.30 -27.45
N MET A 141 19.66 -18.91 -28.67
CA MET A 141 19.19 -17.66 -29.28
C MET A 141 17.67 -17.64 -29.45
N GLN A 142 17.05 -18.75 -29.87
CA GLN A 142 15.60 -18.85 -29.95
C GLN A 142 14.92 -18.75 -28.57
N GLN A 143 15.48 -19.41 -27.54
CA GLN A 143 14.97 -19.30 -26.17
C GLN A 143 15.09 -17.88 -25.63
N LEU A 144 16.16 -17.18 -26.02
CA LEU A 144 16.39 -15.79 -25.64
C LEU A 144 15.37 -14.85 -26.33
N GLU A 145 15.10 -15.03 -27.62
CA GLU A 145 14.02 -14.28 -28.28
C GLU A 145 12.67 -14.49 -27.59
N ASN A 146 12.35 -15.74 -27.25
CA ASN A 146 11.11 -16.06 -26.52
C ASN A 146 11.05 -15.39 -25.13
N ILE A 147 12.18 -15.30 -24.41
CA ILE A 147 12.19 -14.62 -23.11
C ILE A 147 12.01 -13.12 -23.24
N GLU A 148 12.46 -12.50 -24.33
CA GLU A 148 12.24 -11.07 -24.57
C GLU A 148 10.78 -10.74 -24.84
N VAL A 149 10.11 -11.56 -25.66
CA VAL A 149 8.68 -11.40 -25.92
C VAL A 149 7.88 -11.57 -24.62
N ASP A 150 8.17 -12.60 -23.83
CA ASP A 150 7.56 -12.82 -22.52
C ASP A 150 7.83 -11.64 -21.56
N LEU A 151 9.05 -11.11 -21.58
CA LEU A 151 9.43 -9.97 -20.75
C LEU A 151 8.66 -8.70 -21.12
N GLN A 152 8.50 -8.42 -22.42
CA GLN A 152 7.71 -7.30 -22.90
C GLN A 152 6.25 -7.39 -22.41
N LEU A 153 5.62 -8.56 -22.58
CA LEU A 153 4.25 -8.81 -22.11
C LEU A 153 4.12 -8.63 -20.59
N LYS A 154 5.11 -9.08 -19.81
CA LYS A 154 5.13 -8.90 -18.36
C LYS A 154 5.26 -7.44 -17.94
N ARG A 155 6.06 -6.64 -18.66
CA ARG A 155 6.18 -5.18 -18.43
C ARG A 155 4.86 -4.46 -18.74
N GLU A 156 4.19 -4.82 -19.83
CA GLU A 156 2.87 -4.28 -20.16
C GLU A 156 1.83 -4.63 -19.08
N PHE A 157 1.82 -5.88 -18.62
CA PHE A 157 0.93 -6.34 -17.55
C PHE A 157 1.19 -5.62 -16.22
N TYR A 158 2.47 -5.42 -15.86
CA TYR A 158 2.86 -4.63 -14.69
C TYR A 158 2.32 -3.20 -14.80
N ASN A 159 2.55 -2.54 -15.94
CA ASN A 159 2.09 -1.18 -16.18
C ASN A 159 0.56 -1.05 -16.17
N ALA A 160 -0.16 -2.05 -16.69
CA ALA A 160 -1.60 -2.11 -16.59
C ALA A 160 -2.06 -2.24 -15.12
N SER A 161 -1.42 -3.10 -14.33
CA SER A 161 -1.72 -3.29 -12.91
C SER A 161 -1.45 -2.03 -12.09
N VAL A 162 -0.32 -1.35 -12.35
CA VAL A 162 0.03 -0.04 -11.77
C VAL A 162 -1.01 1.01 -12.11
N ARG A 163 -1.46 1.06 -13.37
CA ARG A 163 -2.53 1.98 -13.80
C ARG A 163 -3.82 1.76 -13.03
N GLU A 164 -4.30 0.52 -12.95
CA GLU A 164 -5.53 0.19 -12.21
C GLU A 164 -5.43 0.59 -10.73
N TYR A 165 -4.30 0.29 -10.10
CA TYR A 165 -4.02 0.65 -8.71
C TYR A 165 -3.96 2.17 -8.50
N ASN A 166 -3.26 2.89 -9.38
CA ASN A 166 -3.13 4.35 -9.30
C ASN A 166 -4.48 5.05 -9.52
N ILE A 167 -5.30 4.57 -10.45
CA ILE A 167 -6.68 5.02 -10.61
C ILE A 167 -7.47 4.78 -9.33
N GLY A 168 -7.33 3.60 -8.72
CA GLY A 168 -7.94 3.28 -7.44
C GLY A 168 -7.55 4.28 -6.34
N CYS A 169 -6.25 4.57 -6.19
CA CYS A 169 -5.72 5.49 -5.19
C CYS A 169 -6.12 6.95 -5.42
N THR A 170 -6.32 7.37 -6.67
CA THR A 170 -6.65 8.75 -7.05
C THR A 170 -8.15 9.01 -7.23
N SER A 171 -8.98 7.97 -7.12
CA SER A 171 -10.43 8.09 -7.23
C SER A 171 -11.07 8.67 -5.97
N ILE A 172 -12.09 9.51 -6.14
CA ILE A 172 -12.91 10.01 -5.02
C ILE A 172 -13.85 8.89 -4.52
N PRO A 173 -14.05 8.74 -3.19
CA PRO A 173 -13.44 9.49 -2.10
C PRO A 173 -12.12 8.91 -1.55
N ILE A 174 -11.59 7.82 -2.11
CA ILE A 174 -10.34 7.17 -1.64
C ILE A 174 -9.15 8.15 -1.60
N VAL A 175 -9.03 9.06 -2.56
CA VAL A 175 -7.89 9.99 -2.65
C VAL A 175 -7.60 10.77 -1.35
N PHE A 176 -8.63 11.07 -0.56
CA PHE A 176 -8.49 11.81 0.70
C PHE A 176 -7.90 10.98 1.84
N ILE A 177 -8.05 9.66 1.77
CA ILE A 177 -7.69 8.71 2.83
C ILE A 177 -6.61 7.73 2.41
N ALA A 178 -6.34 7.55 1.12
CA ALA A 178 -5.40 6.57 0.57
C ALA A 178 -4.01 6.70 1.19
N GLY A 179 -3.46 7.91 1.20
CA GLY A 179 -2.15 8.19 1.78
C GLY A 179 -2.09 7.95 3.29
N GLN A 180 -3.18 8.23 4.02
CA GLN A 180 -3.28 7.96 5.46
C GLN A 180 -3.37 6.47 5.77
N LEU A 181 -3.92 5.68 4.85
CA LEU A 181 -4.02 4.21 4.94
C LEU A 181 -2.79 3.48 4.41
N GLY A 182 -1.74 4.20 4.01
CA GLY A 182 -0.50 3.60 3.51
C GLY A 182 -0.49 3.22 2.02
N PHE A 183 -1.52 3.62 1.26
CA PHE A 183 -1.56 3.44 -0.19
C PHE A 183 -1.01 4.68 -0.89
N LYS A 184 0.20 4.57 -1.43
CA LYS A 184 0.85 5.59 -2.27
C LYS A 184 0.82 5.13 -3.72
N THR A 185 0.83 6.05 -4.68
CA THR A 185 0.89 5.69 -6.11
C THR A 185 2.12 4.83 -6.42
N ALA A 186 1.92 3.79 -7.23
CA ALA A 186 2.99 2.95 -7.73
C ALA A 186 3.62 3.59 -8.97
N PRO A 187 4.95 3.55 -9.12
CA PRO A 187 5.63 3.99 -10.35
C PRO A 187 5.45 2.97 -11.49
N TYR A 188 5.47 3.46 -12.72
CA TYR A 188 5.43 2.62 -13.92
C TYR A 188 6.82 2.02 -14.20
N PHE A 189 6.83 0.87 -14.89
CA PHE A 189 8.03 0.31 -15.49
C PHE A 189 8.29 1.03 -16.80
N ASP A 190 9.09 2.10 -16.73
CA ASP A 190 9.53 2.88 -17.88
C ASP A 190 11.04 2.72 -18.06
N ILE A 191 11.46 2.27 -19.24
CA ILE A 191 12.85 1.97 -19.57
C ILE A 191 13.60 3.26 -19.95
N ASP A 192 12.85 4.30 -20.34
CA ASP A 192 13.41 5.54 -20.87
C ASP A 192 13.59 6.62 -19.79
N ASN A 193 13.11 6.36 -18.56
CA ASN A 193 13.00 7.38 -17.52
C ASN A 193 13.58 6.90 -16.18
N ALA A 194 14.90 7.08 -16.02
CA ALA A 194 15.66 6.62 -14.85
C ALA A 194 15.10 7.11 -13.51
N ASP A 195 14.50 8.32 -13.47
CA ASP A 195 13.92 8.92 -12.27
C ASP A 195 12.68 8.17 -11.75
N THR A 196 11.96 7.46 -12.62
CA THR A 196 10.80 6.65 -12.20
C THR A 196 11.20 5.39 -11.43
N LEU A 197 12.47 4.98 -11.57
CA LEU A 197 12.97 3.69 -11.11
C LEU A 197 13.54 3.72 -9.70
N GLU A 198 14.03 4.89 -9.25
CA GLU A 198 14.44 5.10 -7.86
C GLU A 198 13.23 5.00 -6.91
N ASN A 199 12.06 5.46 -7.36
CA ASN A 199 10.79 5.40 -6.64
C ASN A 199 10.25 3.96 -6.45
N LEU A 200 10.81 2.95 -7.12
CA LEU A 200 10.39 1.54 -6.99
C LEU A 200 10.92 0.87 -5.72
N LYS A 201 12.10 1.27 -5.21
CA LYS A 201 12.62 0.77 -3.91
C LYS A 201 11.68 1.13 -2.75
N ASP A 202 10.93 2.20 -2.92
CA ASP A 202 10.04 2.78 -1.91
C ASP A 202 8.58 2.38 -2.08
N PHE A 203 8.21 1.61 -3.12
CA PHE A 203 6.87 1.04 -3.24
C PHE A 203 6.67 -0.14 -2.28
N GLN A 204 6.73 0.17 -0.98
CA GLN A 204 6.14 -0.67 0.06
C GLN A 204 4.73 -0.16 0.30
N THR A 205 3.73 -0.85 -0.27
CA THR A 205 2.39 -0.77 0.29
C THR A 205 2.42 -1.44 1.66
N ASP A 206 1.93 -0.72 2.66
CA ASP A 206 1.91 -1.18 4.02
C ASP A 206 1.00 -2.42 4.18
N ASP A 207 1.54 -3.52 4.71
CA ASP A 207 0.82 -4.78 4.92
C ASP A 207 -0.12 -4.72 6.15
N GLY A 208 -0.71 -3.54 6.41
CA GLY A 208 -1.60 -3.28 7.54
C GLY A 208 -0.92 -2.83 8.83
N LYS A 209 0.37 -2.47 8.83
CA LYS A 209 1.04 -1.94 10.03
C LYS A 209 0.52 -0.56 10.41
N VAL A 210 0.14 0.27 9.45
CA VAL A 210 -0.53 1.56 9.64
C VAL A 210 -1.87 1.35 10.33
N LEU A 211 -2.67 0.36 9.91
CA LEU A 211 -3.93 0.05 10.58
C LEU A 211 -3.70 -0.36 12.04
N THR A 212 -2.76 -1.27 12.31
CA THR A 212 -2.48 -1.70 13.69
C THR A 212 -1.89 -0.57 14.54
N THR A 213 -1.09 0.32 13.95
CA THR A 213 -0.55 1.51 14.63
C THR A 213 -1.67 2.51 14.94
N LEU A 214 -2.58 2.76 14.00
CA LEU A 214 -3.74 3.63 14.21
C LEU A 214 -4.69 3.06 15.28
N PHE A 215 -5.02 1.77 15.21
CA PHE A 215 -5.90 1.13 16.20
C PHE A 215 -5.27 1.09 17.59
N SER A 216 -3.97 0.82 17.71
CA SER A 216 -3.28 0.85 19.00
C SER A 216 -3.21 2.27 19.58
N GLN A 217 -2.92 3.28 18.76
CA GLN A 217 -2.94 4.68 19.18
C GLN A 217 -4.34 5.15 19.61
N LEU A 218 -5.39 4.77 18.86
CA LEU A 218 -6.77 5.07 19.22
C LEU A 218 -7.18 4.36 20.51
N GLY A 219 -6.86 3.07 20.65
CA GLY A 219 -7.08 2.31 21.87
C GLY A 219 -6.40 2.96 23.08
N GLN A 220 -5.13 3.36 22.92
CA GLN A 220 -4.36 4.04 23.96
C GLN A 220 -5.00 5.38 24.34
N LYS A 221 -5.37 6.22 23.36
CA LYS A 221 -6.04 7.52 23.62
C LYS A 221 -7.38 7.36 24.34
N VAL A 222 -8.18 6.34 24.00
CA VAL A 222 -9.45 6.05 24.67
C VAL A 222 -9.21 5.60 26.11
N VAL A 223 -8.22 4.72 26.32
CA VAL A 223 -7.82 4.27 27.66
C VAL A 223 -7.31 5.43 28.51
N ASP A 224 -6.47 6.29 27.96
CA ASP A 224 -5.91 7.44 28.66
C ASP A 224 -6.98 8.49 28.98
N SER A 225 -7.89 8.77 28.03
CA SER A 225 -9.03 9.66 28.28
C SER A 225 -9.96 9.11 29.36
N SER A 226 -10.21 7.80 29.35
CA SER A 226 -11.01 7.11 30.38
C SER A 226 -10.35 7.18 31.77
N LYS A 227 -9.03 6.95 31.85
CA LYS A 227 -8.25 7.07 33.10
C LYS A 227 -8.23 8.50 33.64
N ASN A 228 -8.04 9.48 32.76
CA ASN A 228 -8.02 10.88 33.16
C ASN A 228 -9.41 11.33 33.63
N MET A 229 -10.47 10.91 32.94
CA MET A 229 -11.85 11.19 33.32
C MET A 229 -12.23 10.49 34.63
N SER A 230 -11.83 9.23 34.85
CA SER A 230 -12.09 8.53 36.11
C SER A 230 -11.33 9.13 37.29
N THR A 231 -10.08 9.54 37.08
CA THR A 231 -9.28 10.26 38.09
C THR A 231 -9.91 11.60 38.42
N GLN A 232 -10.29 12.38 37.41
CA GLN A 232 -10.95 13.67 37.59
C GLN A 232 -12.30 13.52 38.29
N PHE A 233 -13.10 12.52 37.89
CA PHE A 233 -14.38 12.20 38.51
C PHE A 233 -14.23 11.80 39.98
N ASN A 234 -13.30 10.89 40.29
CA ASN A 234 -13.03 10.46 41.66
C ASN A 234 -12.55 11.62 42.54
N GLN A 235 -11.72 12.51 42.00
CA GLN A 235 -11.22 13.68 42.72
C GLN A 235 -12.31 14.74 42.94
N SER A 236 -13.24 14.90 42.00
CA SER A 236 -14.43 15.73 42.22
C SER A 236 -15.40 15.12 43.23
N MET A 237 -15.53 13.79 43.30
CA MET A 237 -16.33 13.10 44.32
C MET A 237 -15.74 13.30 45.72
N LEU A 238 -14.43 13.13 45.88
CA LEU A 238 -13.73 13.34 47.16
C LEU A 238 -13.83 14.79 47.66
N ASN A 239 -13.64 15.77 46.78
CA ASN A 239 -13.82 17.19 47.13
C ASN A 239 -15.28 17.55 47.45
N SER A 240 -16.26 16.82 46.90
CA SER A 240 -17.69 17.04 47.19
C SER A 240 -18.11 16.43 48.53
N SER A 241 -17.55 15.28 48.92
CA SER A 241 -17.75 14.67 50.24
C SER A 241 -17.11 15.49 51.36
N ASP A 242 -15.92 16.04 51.14
CA ASP A 242 -15.24 16.89 52.14
C ASP A 242 -15.99 18.22 52.37
N ARG A 243 -16.63 18.78 51.34
CA ARG A 243 -17.48 19.98 51.48
C ARG A 243 -18.79 19.74 52.23
N SER A 244 -19.32 18.51 52.19
CA SER A 244 -20.52 18.14 52.96
C SER A 244 -20.21 17.83 54.43
N SER A 245 -18.95 17.53 54.79
CA SER A 245 -18.52 17.24 56.16
C SER A 245 -18.06 18.49 56.93
N ASN A 246 -17.89 19.63 56.25
CA ASN A 246 -17.31 20.85 56.82
C ASN A 246 -18.30 22.03 56.85
N ASP A 247 -19.61 21.76 56.77
CA ASP A 247 -20.66 22.76 57.02
C ASP A 247 -20.83 22.96 58.55
N PRO A 248 -20.51 24.13 59.13
CA PRO A 248 -20.65 24.36 60.56
C PRO A 248 -22.11 24.61 61.01
N ASN A 249 -23.10 24.49 60.11
CA ASN A 249 -24.49 24.84 60.38
C ASN A 249 -25.50 23.68 60.20
N HIS A 250 -25.12 22.43 60.50
CA HIS A 250 -26.06 21.38 60.85
C HIS A 250 -25.47 20.30 61.76
#